data_AF-A0ABD4WUZ0-F1
#
_entry.id   AF-A0ABD4WUZ0-F1
#
_cell.length_a   1.000
_cell.length_b   1.000
_cell.length_c   1.000
_cell.angle_alpha   90.00
_cell.angle_beta   90.00
_cell.angle_gamma   90.00
#
_symmetry.space_group_name_H-M   'P 1'
#
loop_
_entity.id
_entity.type
_entity.pdbx_description
1 polymer ?
#
loop_
_entity_poly.entity_id
_entity_poly.type
_entity_poly.pdbx_seq_one_letter_code
_entity_poly.pdbx_strand_id
1 'polypeptide(L)' 'MEEKEQQEIDLDKVYDYAEYPDKVSGRCDNCNSAYFKSSVKGGVFLRECRQCGMKKSI' A
#
# COMPACT_ATOMS: atom_id res chain seq x y z
N MET A 1 19.17 -15.81 1.02
CA MET A 1 17.71 -15.55 1.07
C MET A 1 17.58 -14.05 0.97
N GLU A 2 16.92 -13.57 -0.08
CA GLU A 2 16.94 -12.17 -0.53
C GLU A 2 16.56 -11.20 0.59
N GLU A 3 17.56 -10.42 1.01
CA GLU A 3 17.41 -9.20 1.79
C GLU A 3 16.59 -8.22 0.96
N LYS A 4 15.28 -8.20 1.16
CA LYS A 4 14.46 -7.09 0.71
C LYS A 4 14.81 -5.91 1.61
N GLU A 5 15.58 -4.97 1.07
CA GLU A 5 15.69 -3.62 1.61
C GLU A 5 14.31 -3.17 2.06
N GLN A 6 14.10 -3.19 3.39
CA GLN A 6 12.97 -2.57 4.02
C GLN A 6 13.19 -1.07 3.84
N GLN A 7 12.82 -0.54 2.67
CA GLN A 7 12.52 0.88 2.58
C GLN A 7 11.53 1.13 3.72
N GLU A 8 11.88 2.01 4.65
CA GLU A 8 11.04 2.40 5.78
C GLU A 8 9.75 3.02 5.23
N ILE A 9 8.79 2.15 4.89
CA ILE A 9 7.47 2.54 4.48
C ILE A 9 6.73 2.82 5.77
N ASP A 10 6.42 4.09 5.96
CA ASP A 10 5.65 4.55 7.10
C ASP A 10 4.20 4.07 6.93
N LEU A 11 3.79 3.14 7.79
CA LEU A 11 2.47 2.50 7.74
C LEU A 11 1.35 3.41 8.28
N ASP A 12 1.70 4.48 8.99
CA ASP A 12 0.77 5.47 9.49
C ASP A 12 0.44 6.53 8.42
N LYS A 13 1.28 6.66 7.39
CA LYS A 13 1.02 7.53 6.26
C LYS A 13 0.11 6.88 5.21
N VAL A 14 -0.80 7.69 4.67
CA VAL A 14 -1.56 7.35 3.46
C VAL A 14 -0.81 7.91 2.25
N TYR A 15 -0.41 7.03 1.34
CA TYR A 15 0.29 7.43 0.11
C TYR A 15 -0.69 7.63 -1.03
N ASP A 16 -0.53 8.69 -1.81
CA ASP A 16 -1.36 8.88 -3.00
C ASP A 16 -0.84 8.04 -4.17
N TYR A 17 -1.73 7.31 -4.84
CA TYR A 17 -1.38 6.46 -5.98
C TYR A 17 -0.89 7.27 -7.18
N ALA A 18 -1.33 8.53 -7.33
CA ALA A 18 -0.86 9.40 -8.39
C ALA A 18 0.60 9.85 -8.17
N GLU A 19 1.00 10.07 -6.91
CA GLU A 19 2.38 10.42 -6.55
C GLU A 19 3.28 9.18 -6.41
N TYR A 20 2.74 8.10 -5.87
CA TYR A 20 3.45 6.86 -5.54
C TYR A 20 2.70 5.63 -6.11
N PRO A 21 2.76 5.42 -7.43
CA PRO A 21 2.13 4.27 -8.06
C PRO A 21 2.72 2.96 -7.51
N ASP A 22 1.94 1.88 -7.57
CA ASP A 22 2.41 0.55 -7.17
C ASP A 22 3.63 0.14 -8.02
N LYS A 23 4.73 -0.29 -7.39
CA LYS A 23 5.90 -0.87 -8.09
C LYS A 23 5.50 -2.10 -8.89
N VAL A 24 4.55 -2.88 -8.35
CA VAL A 24 3.94 -4.03 -9.01
C VAL A 24 2.43 -3.90 -8.84
N SER A 25 1.70 -3.74 -9.95
CA SER A 25 0.26 -3.52 -9.92
C SER A 25 -0.48 -4.61 -9.13
N GLY A 26 -1.26 -4.20 -8.13
CA GLY A 26 -2.03 -5.14 -7.29
C GLY A 26 -1.18 -5.96 -6.32
N ARG A 27 0.02 -5.49 -5.98
CA ARG A 27 0.87 -6.04 -4.92
C ARG A 27 1.32 -4.91 -3.98
N CYS A 28 1.37 -5.21 -2.69
CA CYS A 28 1.78 -4.23 -1.69
C CYS A 28 3.27 -3.97 -1.84
N ASP A 29 3.68 -2.70 -1.95
CA ASP A 29 5.09 -2.35 -2.11
C ASP A 29 5.96 -2.77 -0.92
N ASN A 30 5.37 -2.90 0.27
CA ASN A 30 6.07 -3.31 1.48
C ASN A 30 6.19 -4.84 1.61
N CYS A 31 5.06 -5.56 1.60
CA CYS A 31 5.04 -7.00 1.91
C CYS A 31 4.77 -7.92 0.71
N ASN A 32 4.61 -7.34 -0.49
CA ASN A 32 4.27 -8.06 -1.73
C ASN A 32 2.95 -8.87 -1.65
N SER A 33 2.08 -8.56 -0.70
CA SER A 33 0.78 -9.22 -0.56
C SER A 33 -0.21 -8.74 -1.62
N ALA A 34 -1.09 -9.63 -2.05
CA ALA A 34 -2.22 -9.34 -2.94
C ALA A 34 -3.50 -8.98 -2.17
N TYR A 35 -3.50 -9.16 -0.85
CA TYR A 35 -4.69 -9.07 -0.03
C TYR A 35 -4.86 -7.65 0.51
N PHE A 36 -5.82 -6.93 -0.06
CA PHE A 36 -6.17 -5.57 0.34
C PHE A 36 -7.59 -5.49 0.88
N LYS A 37 -7.78 -4.58 1.83
CA LYS A 37 -9.07 -4.08 2.26
C LYS A 37 -9.26 -2.71 1.63
N SER A 38 -10.27 -2.59 0.80
CA SER A 38 -10.63 -1.30 0.23
C SER A 38 -11.74 -0.65 1.06
N SER A 39 -11.71 0.67 1.17
CA SER A 39 -12.73 1.46 1.88
C SER A 39 -12.89 2.80 1.18
N VAL A 40 -14.13 3.29 1.08
CA VAL A 40 -14.41 4.60 0.47
C VAL A 40 -14.77 5.56 1.59
N LYS A 41 -14.06 6.68 1.70
CA LYS A 41 -14.34 7.72 2.69
C LYS A 41 -14.31 9.09 2.03
N GLY A 42 -15.45 9.79 2.06
CA GLY A 42 -15.54 11.14 1.50
C GLY A 42 -15.28 11.24 -0.01
N GLY A 43 -15.51 10.16 -0.76
CA GLY A 43 -15.26 10.10 -2.21
C GLY A 43 -13.85 9.65 -2.61
N VAL A 44 -12.95 9.41 -1.65
CA VAL A 44 -11.60 8.88 -1.90
C VAL A 44 -11.59 7.37 -1.65
N PHE A 45 -10.95 6.61 -2.54
CA PHE A 45 -10.81 5.17 -2.42
C PHE A 45 -9.52 4.83 -1.69
N LEU A 46 -9.62 4.36 -0.45
CA LEU A 46 -8.48 3.94 0.35
C LEU A 46 -8.27 2.43 0.19
N ARG A 47 -7.08 2.03 -0.25
CA ARG A 47 -6.61 0.64 -0.29
C ARG A 47 -5.64 0.41 0.87
N GLU A 48 -6.02 -0.46 1.79
CA GLU A 48 -5.20 -0.88 2.93
C GLU A 48 -4.71 -2.32 2.74
N CYS A 49 -3.43 -2.60 2.91
CA CYS A 49 -2.91 -3.96 2.88
C CYS A 49 -3.29 -4.69 4.17
N ARG A 50 -3.96 -5.85 4.07
CA ARG A 50 -4.35 -6.64 5.26
C ARG A 50 -3.17 -7.27 6.00
N GLN A 51 -2.02 -7.41 5.35
CA GLN A 51 -0.88 -8.11 5.90
C GLN A 51 0.06 -7.19 6.68
N CYS A 52 0.28 -5.96 6.20
CA CYS A 52 1.17 -4.99 6.85
C CYS A 52 0.50 -3.67 7.24
N GLY A 53 -0.76 -3.42 6.85
CA GLY A 53 -1.48 -2.18 7.18
C GLY A 53 -1.17 -0.97 6.30
N MET A 54 -0.31 -1.10 5.28
CA MET A 54 0.03 0.00 4.37
C MET A 54 -1.21 0.53 3.66
N LYS A 55 -1.41 1.86 3.67
CA LYS A 55 -2.57 2.52 3.07
C LYS A 55 -2.16 3.34 1.85
N LYS A 56 -2.95 3.23 0.79
CA LYS A 56 -2.89 4.10 -0.39
C LYS A 56 -4.23 4.73 -0.69
N SER A 57 -4.27 6.00 -1.05
CA SER A 57 -5.41 6.62 -1.73
C SER A 57 -5.30 6.38 -3.23
N ILE A 58 -6.38 5.91 -3.85
CA ILE A 58 -6.55 5.70 -5.28
C ILE A 58 -7.68 6.61 -5.76
#